data_AF-A0A915LAC3-F1
#
_entry.id   AF-A0A915LAC3-F1
#
_cell.length_a   1.000
_cell.length_b   1.000
_cell.length_c   1.000
_cell.angle_alpha   90.00
_cell.angle_beta   90.00
_cell.angle_gamma   90.00
#
_symmetry.space_group_name_H-M   'P 1'
#
loop_
_entity.id
_entity.type
_entity.pdbx_description
1 polymer ?
#
loop_
_entity_poly.entity_id
_entity_poly.type
_entity_poly.pdbx_seq_one_letter_code
_entity_poly.pdbx_strand_id
1 'polypeptide(L)'
;MLDTIRSSRETFKLCDVYNACGNDMLKRMQIVFPILTKMQMDILGKYGYSRDSDGLLKFFQEITVLEKDDDIKKLNEELRSLLIPTLPDI
;
A
#
# COMPACT_ATOMS: atom_id res chain seq x y z
N MET A 1 -10.76 -7.27 -1.06
CA MET A 1 -9.41 -6.70 -1.28
C MET A 1 -8.86 -6.08 0.00
N LEU A 2 -9.56 -5.12 0.63
CA LEU A 2 -9.22 -4.62 1.97
C LEU A 2 -9.27 -5.71 3.06
N ASP A 3 -10.26 -6.61 3.02
CA ASP A 3 -10.36 -7.71 4.00
C ASP A 3 -9.24 -8.75 3.88
N THR A 4 -8.69 -8.92 2.68
CA THR A 4 -7.55 -9.81 2.43
C THR A 4 -6.25 -9.22 2.98
N ILE A 5 -6.10 -7.89 2.88
CA ILE A 5 -5.02 -7.15 3.54
C ILE A 5 -5.19 -7.26 5.06
N ARG A 6 -6.41 -7.13 5.59
CA ARG A 6 -6.69 -7.27 7.03
C ARG A 6 -6.52 -8.70 7.59
N SER A 7 -6.73 -9.74 6.78
CA SER A 7 -6.70 -11.15 7.23
C SER A 7 -5.36 -11.86 7.12
N SER A 8 -4.30 -11.26 6.58
CA SER A 8 -3.01 -11.95 6.47
C SER A 8 -2.26 -11.92 7.80
N ARG A 9 -1.75 -13.08 8.25
CA ARG A 9 -0.75 -13.24 9.33
C ARG A 9 0.50 -12.37 9.11
N GLU A 10 0.69 -11.84 7.90
CA GLU A 10 1.72 -10.86 7.54
C GLU A 10 1.45 -9.45 8.08
N THR A 11 0.20 -9.11 8.40
CA THR A 11 -0.15 -7.85 9.09
C THR A 11 0.46 -7.75 10.47
N PHE A 12 0.65 -8.87 11.16
CA PHE A 12 1.27 -8.89 12.49
C PHE A 12 2.73 -8.43 12.42
N LYS A 13 3.51 -8.99 11.48
CA LYS A 13 4.90 -8.56 11.24
C LYS A 13 4.97 -7.12 10.77
N LEU A 14 4.05 -6.69 9.92
CA LEU A 14 4.02 -5.30 9.45
C LEU A 14 3.66 -4.34 10.59
N CYS A 15 2.70 -4.69 11.45
CA CYS A 15 2.36 -3.92 12.66
C CYS A 15 3.55 -3.85 13.62
N ASP A 16 4.25 -4.95 13.87
CA ASP A 16 5.42 -4.98 14.74
C ASP A 16 6.55 -4.09 14.20
N VAL A 17 6.82 -4.16 12.89
CA VAL A 17 7.82 -3.32 12.23
C VAL A 17 7.38 -1.86 12.19
N TYR A 18 6.11 -1.59 11.91
CA TYR A 18 5.52 -0.25 11.91
C TYR A 18 5.59 0.40 13.30
N ASN A 19 5.26 -0.36 14.35
CA ASN A 19 5.37 0.06 15.74
C ASN A 19 6.84 0.25 16.16
N ALA A 20 7.75 -0.63 15.72
CA ALA A 20 9.18 -0.53 16.00
C ALA A 20 9.83 0.67 15.28
N CYS A 21 9.32 1.09 14.13
CA CYS A 21 9.77 2.32 13.46
C CYS A 21 9.32 3.59 14.19
N GLY A 22 8.34 3.54 15.10
CA GLY A 22 7.82 4.74 15.76
C GLY A 22 7.36 5.79 14.73
N ASN A 23 7.64 7.07 14.98
CA ASN A 23 7.37 8.16 14.02
C ASN A 23 8.57 8.48 13.10
N ASP A 24 9.59 7.61 13.07
CA ASP A 24 10.78 7.80 12.24
C ASP A 24 10.43 7.52 10.77
N MET A 25 10.14 8.61 10.06
CA MET A 25 9.68 8.60 8.68
C MET A 25 10.70 7.93 7.74
N LEU A 26 11.99 8.14 7.99
CA LEU A 26 13.06 7.59 7.15
C LEU A 26 13.13 6.07 7.34
N LYS A 27 12.98 5.58 8.58
CA LYS A 27 12.88 4.14 8.84
C LYS A 27 11.62 3.50 8.26
N ARG A 28 10.46 4.19 8.33
CA ARG A 28 9.24 3.70 7.68
C ARG A 28 9.42 3.58 6.17
N MET A 29 10.04 4.56 5.51
CA MET A 29 10.34 4.47 4.08
C MET A 29 11.40 3.41 3.74
N GLN A 30 12.41 3.19 4.59
CA GLN A 30 13.45 2.21 4.30
C GLN A 30 13.05 0.77 4.60
N ILE A 31 12.12 0.55 5.54
CA ILE A 31 11.81 -0.78 6.07
C ILE A 31 10.37 -1.18 5.75
N VAL A 32 9.38 -0.33 6.05
CA VAL A 32 7.96 -0.67 5.93
C VAL A 32 7.51 -0.57 4.47
N PHE A 33 7.93 0.47 3.75
CA PHE A 33 7.52 0.71 2.36
C PHE A 33 7.91 -0.44 1.42
N PRO A 34 9.16 -0.96 1.39
CA PRO A 34 9.51 -2.08 0.49
C PRO A 34 8.72 -3.36 0.79
N ILE A 35 8.39 -3.61 2.06
CA ILE A 35 7.58 -4.76 2.48
C ILE A 35 6.15 -4.61 1.95
N LEU A 36 5.56 -3.43 2.11
CA LEU A 36 4.22 -3.11 1.60
C LEU A 36 4.16 -3.21 0.09
N THR A 37 5.12 -2.62 -0.63
CA THR A 37 5.18 -2.67 -2.10
C THR A 37 5.26 -4.11 -2.58
N LYS A 38 6.07 -4.95 -1.92
CA LYS A 38 6.17 -6.37 -2.27
C LYS A 38 4.86 -7.12 -2.04
N MET A 39 4.21 -6.89 -0.91
CA MET A 39 2.90 -7.48 -0.62
C MET A 39 1.84 -7.04 -1.65
N GLN A 40 1.85 -5.77 -2.06
CA GLN A 40 0.96 -5.28 -3.11
C GLN A 40 1.20 -5.98 -4.45
N MET A 41 2.46 -6.12 -4.88
CA MET A 41 2.80 -6.86 -6.10
C MET A 41 2.32 -8.32 -6.04
N ASP A 42 2.48 -8.99 -4.89
CA ASP A 42 2.01 -10.36 -4.69
C ASP A 42 0.48 -10.49 -4.69
N ILE A 43 -0.24 -9.50 -4.12
CA ILE A 43 -1.70 -9.44 -4.15
C ILE A 43 -2.20 -9.18 -5.57
N LEU A 44 -1.67 -8.15 -6.24
CA LEU A 44 -2.04 -7.79 -7.62
C LEU A 44 -1.77 -8.94 -8.60
N GLY A 45 -0.71 -9.72 -8.36
CA GLY A 45 -0.42 -10.95 -9.08
C GLY A 45 -1.52 -12.02 -9.01
N LYS A 46 -2.39 -12.00 -7.99
CA LYS A 46 -3.56 -12.88 -7.89
C LYS A 46 -4.74 -12.39 -8.73
N TYR A 47 -4.72 -11.12 -9.13
CA TYR A 47 -5.73 -10.46 -9.94
C TYR A 47 -5.31 -10.30 -11.42
N GLY A 48 -4.20 -10.94 -11.83
CA GLY A 48 -3.75 -10.96 -13.23
C GLY A 48 -2.73 -9.89 -13.61
N TYR A 49 -2.27 -9.07 -12.67
CA TYR A 49 -1.17 -8.13 -12.92
C TYR A 49 0.19 -8.82 -12.82
N SER A 50 1.20 -8.23 -13.44
CA SER A 50 2.60 -8.65 -13.26
C SER A 50 3.03 -8.44 -11.79
N ARG A 51 3.85 -9.35 -11.26
CA ARG A 51 4.38 -9.28 -9.88
C ARG A 51 5.66 -8.46 -9.79
N ASP A 52 5.65 -7.32 -10.46
CA ASP A 52 6.78 -6.40 -10.59
C ASP A 52 6.29 -4.94 -10.54
N SER A 53 7.22 -4.01 -10.66
CA SER A 53 6.92 -2.57 -10.68
C SER A 53 6.02 -2.17 -11.83
N ASP A 54 6.05 -2.89 -12.95
CA ASP A 54 5.25 -2.56 -14.13
C ASP A 54 3.79 -2.95 -13.92
N GLY A 55 3.52 -4.09 -13.28
CA GLY A 55 2.17 -4.47 -12.87
C GLY A 55 1.59 -3.51 -11.84
N LEU A 56 2.40 -3.07 -10.88
CA LEU A 56 2.01 -2.06 -9.91
C LEU A 56 1.72 -0.70 -10.58
N LEU A 57 2.56 -0.28 -11.52
CA LEU A 57 2.37 0.96 -12.27
C LEU A 57 1.09 0.93 -13.11
N LYS A 58 0.83 -0.17 -13.82
CA LYS A 58 -0.41 -0.36 -14.59
C LYS A 58 -1.64 -0.29 -13.71
N PHE A 59 -1.62 -0.94 -12.55
CA PHE A 59 -2.70 -0.86 -11.57
C PHE A 59 -2.97 0.60 -11.16
N PHE A 60 -1.93 1.37 -10.83
CA PHE A 60 -2.11 2.78 -10.46
C PHE A 60 -2.66 3.63 -11.61
N GLN A 61 -2.20 3.40 -12.84
CA GLN A 61 -2.72 4.10 -14.03
C GLN A 61 -4.22 3.81 -14.24
N GLU A 62 -4.64 2.56 -14.09
CA GLU A 62 -6.05 2.16 -14.22
C GLU A 62 -6.91 2.74 -13.10
N ILE A 63 -6.43 2.72 -11.85
CA ILE A 63 -7.12 3.36 -10.72
C ILE A 63 -7.32 4.86 -11.00
N THR A 64 -6.31 5.57 -11.51
CA THR A 64 -6.46 7.00 -11.84
C THR A 64 -7.51 7.28 -12.91
N VAL A 65 -7.73 6.35 -13.85
CA VAL A 65 -8.84 6.47 -14.81
C VAL A 65 -10.20 6.29 -14.11
N LEU A 66 -10.24 5.43 -13.10
CA LEU A 66 -11.44 5.08 -12.32
C LEU A 66 -11.74 6.07 -11.18
N GLU A 67 -10.80 6.93 -10.78
CA GLU A 67 -10.97 8.01 -9.78
C GLU A 67 -12.01 9.08 -10.20
N LYS A 68 -12.63 8.94 -11.37
CA LYS A 68 -13.84 9.69 -11.75
C LYS A 68 -15.06 9.32 -10.90
N ASP A 69 -15.02 8.15 -10.27
CA ASP A 69 -15.98 7.70 -9.26
C ASP A 69 -15.48 8.12 -7.86
N ASP A 70 -16.32 8.85 -7.13
CA ASP A 70 -15.98 9.41 -5.81
C ASP A 70 -15.71 8.32 -4.76
N ASP A 71 -16.31 7.13 -4.89
CA ASP A 71 -16.07 6.02 -3.96
C ASP A 71 -14.70 5.37 -4.23
N ILE A 72 -14.34 5.23 -5.51
CA ILE A 72 -13.01 4.73 -5.91
C ILE A 72 -11.92 5.73 -5.50
N LYS A 73 -12.19 7.03 -5.66
CA LYS A 73 -11.29 8.09 -5.23
C LYS A 73 -11.03 8.06 -3.73
N LYS A 74 -12.08 8.02 -2.90
CA LYS A 74 -11.94 7.91 -1.44
C LYS A 74 -11.17 6.65 -1.05
N LEU A 75 -11.47 5.52 -1.67
CA LEU A 75 -10.77 4.27 -1.43
C LEU A 75 -9.28 4.37 -1.77
N ASN A 76 -8.94 5.03 -2.89
CA ASN A 76 -7.53 5.22 -3.26
C ASN A 76 -6.81 6.19 -2.33
N GLU A 77 -7.47 7.24 -1.86
CA GLU A 77 -6.94 8.17 -0.86
C GLU A 77 -6.66 7.48 0.48
N GLU A 78 -7.59 6.66 0.97
CA GLU A 78 -7.39 5.82 2.16
C GLU A 78 -6.20 4.88 1.97
N LEU A 79 -6.12 4.19 0.83
CA LEU A 79 -5.02 3.28 0.52
C LEU A 79 -3.68 4.03 0.49
N ARG A 80 -3.63 5.20 -0.14
CA ARG A 80 -2.43 6.07 -0.18
C ARG A 80 -2.03 6.53 1.22
N SER A 81 -2.98 6.90 2.08
CA SER A 81 -2.69 7.32 3.46
C SER A 81 -2.10 6.21 4.33
N LEU A 82 -2.42 4.94 4.04
CA LEU A 82 -1.86 3.78 4.74
C LEU A 82 -0.44 3.46 4.26
N LEU A 83 -0.12 3.78 3.02
CA LEU A 83 1.15 3.44 2.35
C LEU A 83 2.17 4.57 2.41
N ILE A 84 1.69 5.82 2.38
CA ILE A 84 2.48 7.03 2.49
C ILE A 84 2.35 7.47 3.95
N PRO A 85 3.41 7.35 4.78
CA PRO A 85 3.41 7.97 6.09
C PRO A 85 3.14 9.45 5.87
N THR A 86 2.02 9.96 6.39
CA THR A 86 1.72 11.38 6.36
C THR A 86 2.94 12.12 6.92
N LEU A 87 3.56 12.96 6.09
CA LEU A 87 4.52 13.94 6.57
C LEU A 87 3.84 14.70 7.71
N PRO A 88 4.49 14.86 8.89
CA PRO A 88 4.00 15.84 9.84
C PRO A 88 3.97 17.18 9.11
N ASP A 89 2.82 17.87 9.17
CA ASP A 89 2.68 19.23 8.64
C ASP A 89 3.85 20.08 9.18
N ILE A 90 4.66 20.61 8.26
CA ILE A 90 5.74 21.57 8.55
C ILE A 90 5.13 22.97 8.55
#